data_AF-A0AAN7M0B7-F1
#
_entry.id   AF-A0AAN7M0B7-F1
#
_cell.length_a   1.000
_cell.length_b   1.000
_cell.length_c   1.000
_cell.angle_alpha   90.00
_cell.angle_beta   90.00
_cell.angle_gamma   90.00
#
_symmetry.space_group_name_H-M   'P 1'
#
loop_
_entity.id
_entity.type
_entity.pdbx_description
1 polymer ?
#
loop_
_entity_poly.entity_id
_entity_poly.type
_entity_poly.pdbx_seq_one_letter_code
_entity_poly.pdbx_strand_id
1 'polypeptide(L)'
;MMWNDDFPQFQCADGDQEQPSDDDSPINFDFFSLVSKPKDYYKILEVGYDATDDEIRSNYIRLALKWHPDKQKNQDDATLRFQEINEAYQVLSDPTRRMEYDQNGMQHVYDYNLIEYLNRYKGLILTCNGLGIGHSICSLNFLPFSLPLSSLSTRGCSLSRLTAMASTIPDNLTREQYVYLAKLAEQAERYEEMVQFMQKLVLGATPAGELTVEERNLLSVAYKNVIGSLRAAWRIISSIEQKEEGRKNEEHVVLVKEYRSKVEVELSHVCSSILSLLDSNLIPSATSSESKVFYLKMKGDYYRYLAEFKIGDERKSSAEDTMLSYKAAQDIAAADLAPTHPIRLGLALNFSVFYYEILNQSDKACSMAKQAFEEAIAELDTLGEESYKDSTLIMQLLRDNLTLWTSDALDQLDES
;
A
#
# COMPACT_ATOMS: atom_id res chain seq x y z
N MET A 1 -46.20 -48.41 -26.43
CA MET A 1 -47.36 -47.84 -27.16
C MET A 1 -48.18 -47.06 -26.16
N MET A 2 -48.23 -45.73 -26.30
CA MET A 2 -49.40 -44.85 -26.11
C MET A 2 -48.94 -43.39 -25.96
N TRP A 3 -49.67 -42.51 -26.65
CA TRP A 3 -49.53 -41.06 -26.75
C TRP A 3 -50.17 -40.33 -25.56
N ASN A 4 -49.80 -39.04 -25.38
CA ASN A 4 -50.64 -37.84 -25.12
C ASN A 4 -49.77 -36.78 -24.42
N ASP A 5 -49.52 -35.59 -24.97
CA ASP A 5 -50.41 -34.41 -25.16
C ASP A 5 -51.09 -33.95 -23.86
N ASP A 6 -50.63 -32.81 -23.32
CA ASP A 6 -51.44 -31.83 -22.56
C ASP A 6 -50.70 -30.47 -22.47
N PHE A 7 -51.22 -29.46 -23.19
CA PHE A 7 -50.99 -28.02 -22.98
C PHE A 7 -52.30 -27.42 -22.43
N PRO A 8 -52.25 -26.40 -21.55
CA PRO A 8 -52.99 -25.16 -21.85
C PRO A 8 -52.26 -23.87 -21.35
N GLN A 9 -52.05 -22.86 -22.19
CA GLN A 9 -52.89 -21.66 -22.47
C GLN A 9 -52.71 -20.44 -21.53
N PHE A 10 -52.48 -19.28 -22.17
CA PHE A 10 -52.30 -17.92 -21.65
C PHE A 10 -53.47 -17.36 -20.82
N GLN A 11 -53.18 -16.43 -19.90
CA GLN A 11 -54.08 -15.33 -19.52
C GLN A 11 -53.29 -14.03 -19.23
N CYS A 12 -53.56 -13.00 -20.03
CA CYS A 12 -53.33 -11.59 -19.70
C CYS A 12 -54.58 -11.07 -18.96
N ALA A 13 -54.37 -10.25 -17.92
CA ALA A 13 -55.42 -9.42 -17.33
C ALA A 13 -54.83 -8.04 -16.99
N ASP A 14 -55.39 -7.02 -17.64
CA ASP A 14 -55.17 -5.59 -17.44
C ASP A 14 -55.72 -5.10 -16.09
N GLY A 15 -55.12 -4.04 -15.55
CA GLY A 15 -55.56 -3.35 -14.33
C GLY A 15 -54.69 -2.14 -13.97
N ASP A 16 -54.79 -1.10 -14.80
CA ASP A 16 -54.53 0.34 -14.65
C ASP A 16 -53.80 0.97 -13.42
N GLN A 17 -52.90 1.91 -13.77
CA GLN A 17 -52.55 3.21 -13.15
C GLN A 17 -51.54 3.27 -11.98
N GLU A 18 -50.28 3.65 -12.30
CA GLU A 18 -49.70 5.00 -12.08
C GLU A 18 -48.18 4.97 -12.36
N GLN A 19 -47.68 5.86 -13.23
CA GLN A 19 -46.25 6.17 -13.31
C GLN A 19 -45.88 7.19 -12.24
N PRO A 20 -44.72 7.01 -11.58
CA PRO A 20 -43.85 8.14 -11.32
C PRO A 20 -42.48 7.94 -12.00
N SER A 21 -41.96 9.06 -12.50
CA SER A 21 -40.57 9.26 -12.91
C SER A 21 -39.63 9.32 -11.68
N ASP A 22 -38.33 9.33 -11.99
CA ASP A 22 -37.15 9.59 -11.13
C ASP A 22 -36.48 8.28 -10.67
N ASP A 23 -35.30 7.93 -11.21
CA ASP A 23 -33.94 8.43 -10.91
C ASP A 23 -33.40 7.96 -9.54
N ASP A 24 -32.11 7.60 -9.52
CA ASP A 24 -31.25 7.20 -8.38
C ASP A 24 -31.24 5.75 -7.79
N SER A 25 -30.18 5.03 -8.19
CA SER A 25 -29.23 4.23 -7.36
C SER A 25 -29.63 2.84 -6.78
N PRO A 26 -28.67 1.99 -6.31
CA PRO A 26 -27.21 2.00 -6.47
C PRO A 26 -26.65 0.67 -7.05
N ILE A 27 -25.47 0.78 -7.67
CA ILE A 27 -24.64 -0.35 -8.13
C ILE A 27 -24.30 -1.24 -6.93
N ASN A 28 -24.82 -2.46 -6.94
CA ASN A 28 -24.49 -3.50 -5.97
C ASN A 28 -23.10 -4.06 -6.28
N PHE A 29 -22.07 -3.43 -5.72
CA PHE A 29 -20.66 -3.81 -5.87
C PHE A 29 -20.27 -4.78 -4.74
N ASP A 30 -20.11 -6.07 -5.07
CA ASP A 30 -19.78 -7.12 -4.11
C ASP A 30 -18.28 -7.13 -3.77
N PHE A 31 -17.93 -6.39 -2.72
CA PHE A 31 -16.60 -6.27 -2.13
C PHE A 31 -15.92 -7.62 -1.79
N PHE A 32 -16.67 -8.71 -1.58
CA PHE A 32 -16.09 -10.01 -1.26
C PHE A 32 -15.47 -10.73 -2.47
N SER A 33 -15.82 -10.33 -3.70
CA SER A 33 -15.21 -10.89 -4.92
C SER A 33 -13.78 -10.39 -5.15
N LEU A 34 -13.40 -9.27 -4.53
CA LEU A 34 -12.10 -8.61 -4.77
C LEU A 34 -10.97 -9.12 -3.86
N VAL A 35 -11.30 -9.72 -2.72
CA VAL A 35 -10.32 -10.07 -1.66
C VAL A 35 -10.02 -11.57 -1.61
N SER A 36 -10.82 -12.41 -2.29
CA SER A 36 -10.53 -13.84 -2.44
C SER A 36 -9.65 -14.06 -3.68
N LYS A 37 -8.66 -14.94 -3.60
CA LYS A 37 -7.83 -15.33 -4.76
C LYS A 37 -8.75 -15.61 -5.96
N PRO A 38 -8.59 -14.93 -7.10
CA PRO A 38 -9.44 -15.19 -8.25
C PRO A 38 -9.24 -16.63 -8.70
N LYS A 39 -10.34 -17.36 -8.86
CA LYS A 39 -10.34 -18.78 -9.20
C LYS A 39 -9.90 -18.95 -10.65
N ASP A 40 -8.90 -19.81 -10.89
CA ASP A 40 -8.54 -20.23 -12.24
C ASP A 40 -9.46 -21.37 -12.69
N TYR A 41 -10.50 -21.01 -13.44
CA TYR A 41 -11.53 -21.95 -13.88
C TYR A 41 -11.00 -22.98 -14.88
N TYR A 42 -9.98 -22.65 -15.68
CA TYR A 42 -9.34 -23.61 -16.59
C TYR A 42 -8.57 -24.68 -15.81
N LYS A 43 -7.85 -24.26 -14.76
CA LYS A 43 -7.16 -25.20 -13.86
C LYS A 43 -8.13 -26.04 -13.05
N ILE A 44 -9.24 -25.46 -12.57
CA ILE A 44 -10.28 -26.19 -11.84
C ILE A 44 -10.91 -27.27 -12.72
N LEU A 45 -11.13 -26.99 -14.02
CA LEU A 45 -11.65 -27.97 -14.98
C LEU A 45 -10.56 -28.86 -15.62
N GLU A 46 -9.30 -28.71 -15.22
CA GLU A 46 -8.17 -29.49 -15.75
C GLU A 46 -8.08 -29.43 -17.29
N VAL A 47 -8.30 -28.25 -17.88
CA VAL A 47 -8.24 -27.98 -19.33
C VAL A 47 -7.21 -26.88 -19.69
N GLY A 48 -6.81 -26.80 -20.96
CA GLY A 48 -6.00 -25.68 -21.47
C GLY A 48 -6.83 -24.41 -21.69
N TYR A 49 -6.19 -23.23 -21.75
CA TYR A 49 -6.88 -21.96 -22.03
C TYR A 49 -7.46 -21.91 -23.46
N ASP A 50 -6.87 -22.68 -24.37
CA ASP A 50 -7.33 -22.90 -25.75
C ASP A 50 -8.36 -24.04 -25.87
N ALA A 51 -8.86 -24.58 -24.75
CA ALA A 51 -9.76 -25.72 -24.76
C ALA A 51 -11.05 -25.46 -25.53
N THR A 52 -11.48 -26.46 -26.28
CA THR A 52 -12.74 -26.46 -27.00
C THR A 52 -13.92 -26.66 -26.04
N ASP A 53 -15.12 -26.24 -26.45
CA ASP A 53 -16.35 -26.40 -25.64
C ASP A 53 -16.62 -27.88 -25.29
N ASP A 54 -16.25 -28.80 -26.19
CA ASP A 54 -16.36 -30.24 -25.96
C ASP A 54 -15.37 -30.75 -24.92
N GLU A 55 -14.14 -30.22 -24.86
CA GLU A 55 -13.16 -30.54 -23.83
C GLU A 55 -13.58 -30.03 -22.45
N ILE A 56 -14.08 -28.80 -22.39
CA ILE A 56 -14.65 -28.19 -21.17
C ILE A 56 -15.79 -29.05 -20.63
N ARG A 57 -16.73 -29.45 -21.49
CA ARG A 57 -17.88 -30.31 -21.12
C ARG A 57 -17.43 -31.70 -20.67
N SER A 58 -16.53 -32.33 -21.43
CA SER A 58 -16.06 -33.69 -21.13
C SER A 58 -15.34 -33.75 -19.78
N ASN A 59 -14.46 -32.78 -19.50
CA ASN A 59 -13.73 -32.73 -18.23
C ASN A 59 -14.63 -32.34 -17.05
N TYR A 60 -15.61 -31.45 -17.24
CA TYR A 60 -16.62 -31.20 -16.23
C TYR A 60 -17.35 -32.48 -15.82
N ILE A 61 -17.85 -33.27 -16.78
CA ILE A 61 -18.57 -34.53 -16.49
C ILE A 61 -17.68 -35.51 -15.73
N ARG A 62 -16.42 -35.66 -16.14
CA ARG A 62 -15.44 -36.51 -15.46
C ARG A 62 -15.20 -36.07 -14.02
N LEU A 63 -15.00 -34.77 -13.79
CA LEU A 63 -14.73 -34.20 -12.46
C LEU A 63 -15.98 -34.24 -11.56
N ALA A 64 -17.16 -33.93 -12.11
CA ALA A 64 -18.43 -34.01 -11.40
C ALA A 64 -18.72 -35.44 -10.92
N LEU A 65 -18.45 -36.47 -11.75
CA LEU A 65 -18.60 -37.87 -11.36
C LEU A 65 -17.58 -38.36 -10.34
N LYS A 66 -16.40 -37.73 -10.28
CA LYS A 66 -15.30 -38.04 -9.35
C LYS A 66 -15.51 -37.41 -7.97
N TRP A 67 -16.00 -36.18 -7.95
CA TRP A 67 -16.19 -35.37 -6.74
C TRP A 67 -17.64 -35.32 -6.26
N HIS A 68 -18.54 -36.10 -6.87
CA HIS A 68 -19.95 -36.15 -6.45
C HIS A 68 -20.05 -36.51 -4.95
N PRO A 69 -20.81 -35.73 -4.14
CA PRO A 69 -20.91 -35.94 -2.69
C PRO A 69 -21.33 -37.37 -2.29
N ASP A 70 -22.20 -38.00 -3.08
CA ASP A 70 -22.67 -39.37 -2.83
C ASP A 70 -21.56 -40.43 -2.92
N LYS A 71 -20.50 -40.19 -3.69
CA LYS A 71 -19.37 -41.12 -3.87
C LYS A 71 -18.21 -40.85 -2.89
N GLN A 72 -18.16 -39.65 -2.29
CA GLN A 72 -17.07 -39.16 -1.43
C GLN A 72 -17.56 -38.92 0.02
N LYS A 73 -18.27 -39.90 0.60
CA LYS A 73 -18.81 -39.77 1.96
C LYS A 73 -17.67 -39.59 2.97
N ASN A 74 -17.75 -38.52 3.79
CA ASN A 74 -16.85 -38.15 4.90
C ASN A 74 -15.62 -37.27 4.56
N GLN A 75 -15.66 -36.49 3.48
CA GLN A 75 -14.67 -35.42 3.27
C GLN A 75 -15.37 -34.07 3.06
N ASP A 76 -15.25 -33.17 4.04
CA ASP A 76 -15.78 -31.79 3.93
C ASP A 76 -15.20 -31.04 2.72
N ASP A 77 -14.01 -31.44 2.26
CA ASP A 77 -13.32 -30.89 1.10
C ASP A 77 -13.96 -31.29 -0.25
N ALA A 78 -14.67 -32.43 -0.32
CA ALA A 78 -15.27 -32.91 -1.57
C ALA A 78 -16.46 -32.05 -2.02
N THR A 79 -17.25 -31.55 -1.07
CA THR A 79 -18.38 -30.65 -1.36
C THR A 79 -17.89 -29.30 -1.87
N LEU A 80 -16.84 -28.74 -1.24
CA LEU A 80 -16.22 -27.49 -1.68
C LEU A 80 -15.63 -27.63 -3.09
N ARG A 81 -14.90 -28.73 -3.35
CA ARG A 81 -14.37 -29.00 -4.69
C ARG A 81 -15.46 -29.16 -5.74
N PHE A 82 -16.56 -29.84 -5.43
CA PHE A 82 -17.67 -29.98 -6.35
C PHE A 82 -18.36 -28.64 -6.66
N GLN A 83 -18.45 -27.74 -5.68
CA GLN A 83 -18.95 -26.38 -5.89
C GLN A 83 -18.03 -25.58 -6.83
N GLU A 84 -16.71 -25.61 -6.61
CA GLU A 84 -15.73 -24.94 -7.48
C GLU A 84 -15.79 -25.45 -8.93
N ILE A 85 -15.93 -26.77 -9.12
CA ILE A 85 -16.05 -27.39 -10.45
C ILE A 85 -17.31 -26.92 -11.18
N ASN A 86 -18.44 -26.81 -10.48
CA ASN A 86 -19.68 -26.31 -11.08
C ASN A 86 -19.58 -24.83 -11.45
N GLU A 87 -19.01 -24.02 -10.57
CA GLU A 87 -18.79 -22.59 -10.81
C GLU A 87 -17.90 -22.37 -12.05
N ALA A 88 -16.78 -23.09 -12.13
CA ALA A 88 -15.88 -23.03 -13.28
C ALA A 88 -16.57 -23.40 -14.60
N TYR A 89 -17.40 -24.45 -14.59
CA TYR A 89 -18.15 -24.85 -15.78
C TYR A 89 -19.22 -23.82 -16.17
N GLN A 90 -19.92 -23.19 -15.21
CA GLN A 90 -20.91 -22.16 -15.52
C GLN A 90 -20.32 -20.92 -16.21
N VAL A 91 -19.05 -20.62 -15.93
CA VAL A 91 -18.35 -19.50 -16.56
C VAL A 91 -17.76 -19.90 -17.90
N LEU A 92 -17.05 -21.04 -17.96
CA LEU A 92 -16.35 -21.47 -19.17
C LEU A 92 -17.23 -22.10 -20.25
N SER A 93 -18.43 -22.60 -19.90
CA SER A 93 -19.35 -23.20 -20.88
C SER A 93 -20.19 -22.18 -21.65
N ASP A 94 -20.31 -20.94 -21.17
CA ASP A 94 -21.00 -19.85 -21.86
C ASP A 94 -19.98 -19.01 -22.64
N PRO A 95 -20.09 -18.88 -23.98
CA PRO A 95 -19.10 -18.15 -24.77
C PRO A 95 -18.93 -16.68 -24.37
N THR A 96 -19.99 -16.03 -23.88
CA THR A 96 -19.96 -14.62 -23.49
C THR A 96 -19.25 -14.46 -22.15
N ARG A 97 -19.62 -15.29 -21.16
CA ARG A 97 -18.99 -15.26 -19.83
C ARG A 97 -17.56 -15.77 -19.86
N ARG A 98 -17.25 -16.73 -20.73
CA ARG A 98 -15.88 -17.19 -20.99
C ARG A 98 -15.04 -16.06 -21.58
N MET A 99 -15.56 -15.33 -22.57
CA MET A 99 -14.86 -14.19 -23.17
C MET A 99 -14.62 -13.08 -22.14
N GLU A 100 -15.62 -12.76 -21.32
CA GLU A 100 -15.49 -11.79 -20.23
C GLU A 100 -14.50 -12.27 -19.16
N TYR A 101 -14.52 -13.56 -18.83
CA TYR A 101 -13.55 -14.19 -17.94
C TYR A 101 -12.13 -14.19 -18.51
N ASP A 102 -11.96 -14.42 -19.81
CA ASP A 102 -10.65 -14.39 -20.47
C ASP A 102 -10.11 -12.94 -20.56
N GLN A 103 -11.00 -11.98 -20.83
CA GLN A 103 -10.69 -10.54 -20.83
C GLN A 103 -10.29 -10.04 -19.44
N ASN A 104 -11.01 -10.45 -18.39
CA ASN A 104 -10.74 -10.06 -17.00
C ASN A 104 -9.64 -10.93 -16.35
N GLY A 105 -9.48 -12.17 -16.77
CA GLY A 105 -8.53 -13.16 -16.23
C GLY A 105 -7.10 -12.97 -16.75
N MET A 106 -6.94 -12.37 -17.95
CA MET A 106 -5.63 -11.87 -18.41
C MET A 106 -5.06 -10.75 -17.52
N GLN A 107 -5.83 -10.24 -16.56
CA GLN A 107 -5.37 -9.28 -15.55
C GLN A 107 -4.67 -9.95 -14.35
N HIS A 108 -4.67 -11.29 -14.23
CA HIS A 108 -4.27 -12.02 -13.01
C HIS A 108 -3.19 -13.09 -13.16
N VAL A 109 -2.66 -13.32 -14.37
CA VAL A 109 -1.37 -14.01 -14.48
C VAL A 109 -0.34 -13.04 -13.94
N TYR A 110 0.13 -13.21 -12.70
CA TYR A 110 1.49 -12.98 -12.18
C TYR A 110 1.47 -12.94 -10.64
N ASP A 111 1.48 -14.13 -10.04
CA ASP A 111 1.95 -14.33 -8.66
C ASP A 111 3.50 -14.23 -8.64
N TYR A 112 4.00 -13.04 -8.99
CA TYR A 112 5.33 -12.53 -8.66
C TYR A 112 5.13 -11.30 -7.77
N ASN A 113 5.08 -11.58 -6.46
CA ASN A 113 5.57 -10.79 -5.34
C ASN A 113 5.34 -9.26 -5.35
N LEU A 114 4.16 -8.83 -4.89
CA LEU A 114 3.95 -7.54 -4.22
C LEU A 114 5.06 -7.27 -3.17
N ILE A 115 5.57 -8.32 -2.53
CA ILE A 115 6.70 -8.28 -1.59
C ILE A 115 8.03 -7.92 -2.28
N GLU A 116 8.31 -8.41 -3.50
CA GLU A 116 9.53 -8.05 -4.26
C GLU A 116 9.41 -6.65 -4.83
N TYR A 117 8.23 -6.21 -5.26
CA TYR A 117 8.00 -4.81 -5.60
C TYR A 117 8.22 -3.90 -4.37
N LEU A 118 7.57 -4.23 -3.24
CA LEU A 118 7.72 -3.48 -2.00
C LEU A 118 9.16 -3.49 -1.50
N ASN A 119 9.96 -4.51 -1.83
CA ASN A 119 11.40 -4.55 -1.54
C ASN A 119 12.24 -3.81 -2.60
N ARG A 120 11.86 -3.84 -3.88
CA ARG A 120 12.57 -3.21 -5.02
C ARG A 120 12.34 -1.70 -5.12
N TYR A 121 11.16 -1.23 -4.71
CA TYR A 121 10.75 0.17 -4.76
C TYR A 121 10.23 0.65 -3.39
N LYS A 122 10.72 0.05 -2.29
CA LYS A 122 10.36 0.39 -0.90
C LYS A 122 10.45 1.89 -0.59
N GLY A 123 11.29 2.63 -1.32
CA GLY A 123 11.47 4.09 -1.22
C GLY A 123 10.60 4.96 -2.12
N LEU A 124 9.86 4.37 -3.06
CA LEU A 124 9.12 5.08 -4.09
C LEU A 124 7.63 5.20 -3.77
N ILE A 125 7.05 4.12 -3.25
CA ILE A 125 5.67 4.09 -2.75
C ILE A 125 5.68 4.56 -1.30
N LEU A 126 5.39 5.84 -1.09
CA LEU A 126 5.56 6.48 0.22
C LEU A 126 4.37 7.37 0.62
N THR A 127 3.12 6.91 0.48
CA THR A 127 1.95 7.68 0.98
C THR A 127 0.67 6.91 1.37
N CYS A 128 0.53 5.61 1.14
CA CYS A 128 -0.79 4.96 1.36
C CYS A 128 -1.16 4.63 2.81
N ASN A 129 -0.27 4.89 3.78
CA ASN A 129 -0.67 4.99 5.20
C ASN A 129 -1.05 6.45 5.54
N GLY A 130 -1.83 7.03 4.63
CA GLY A 130 -2.50 8.32 4.67
C GLY A 130 -3.98 8.17 4.30
N LEU A 131 -4.61 7.02 4.59
CA LEU A 131 -6.06 6.97 4.72
C LEU A 131 -6.41 7.83 5.94
N GLY A 132 -6.72 9.10 5.69
CA GLY A 132 -7.36 9.99 6.64
C GLY A 132 -8.69 9.41 7.07
N ILE A 133 -8.67 8.42 7.95
CA ILE A 133 -9.87 7.97 8.66
C ILE A 133 -10.16 9.05 9.70
N GLY A 134 -10.84 10.10 9.24
CA GLY A 134 -11.51 11.12 10.06
C GLY A 134 -12.76 10.61 10.76
N HIS A 135 -12.91 9.29 10.95
CA HIS A 135 -14.00 8.70 11.72
C HIS A 135 -13.48 7.68 12.75
N SER A 136 -13.94 7.84 13.99
CA SER A 136 -13.65 6.92 15.09
C SER A 136 -14.06 5.49 14.75
N ILE A 137 -13.11 4.63 14.36
CA ILE A 137 -13.31 3.17 14.45
C ILE A 137 -12.86 2.74 15.84
N CYS A 138 -13.73 2.99 16.80
CA CYS A 138 -13.78 2.19 18.01
C CYS A 138 -14.36 0.82 17.62
N SER A 139 -13.80 -0.27 18.14
CA SER A 139 -14.26 -1.67 18.03
C SER A 139 -13.58 -2.54 16.96
N LEU A 140 -12.36 -2.99 17.26
CA LEU A 140 -11.98 -4.38 16.98
C LEU A 140 -11.57 -5.03 18.30
N ASN A 141 -12.36 -6.04 18.68
CA ASN A 141 -12.26 -6.80 19.92
C ASN A 141 -10.87 -7.41 20.12
N PHE A 142 -10.17 -7.00 21.18
CA PHE A 142 -9.14 -7.85 21.77
C PHE A 142 -9.85 -9.00 22.53
N LEU A 143 -9.74 -10.21 21.99
CA LEU A 143 -9.99 -11.44 22.74
C LEU A 143 -8.96 -11.54 23.89
N PRO A 144 -9.37 -11.93 25.11
CA PRO A 144 -8.44 -12.06 26.22
C PRO A 144 -7.74 -13.42 26.15
N PHE A 145 -6.45 -13.44 25.83
CA PHE A 145 -5.61 -14.61 26.11
C PHE A 145 -5.02 -14.46 27.52
N SER A 146 -5.76 -14.98 28.49
CA SER A 146 -5.25 -15.23 29.84
C SER A 146 -4.30 -16.44 29.81
N LEU A 147 -3.03 -16.24 30.15
CA LEU A 147 -2.15 -17.33 30.61
C LEU A 147 -1.74 -17.08 32.06
N PRO A 148 -1.69 -18.13 32.90
CA PRO A 148 -1.64 -17.99 34.34
C PRO A 148 -0.23 -17.62 34.84
N LEU A 149 -0.19 -16.67 35.77
CA LEU A 149 0.94 -16.42 36.66
C LEU A 149 1.12 -17.62 37.61
N SER A 150 2.28 -18.28 37.54
CA SER A 150 2.79 -19.10 38.63
C SER A 150 4.22 -18.68 39.01
N SER A 151 4.29 -18.03 40.17
CA SER A 151 5.36 -18.02 41.16
C SER A 151 6.82 -18.26 40.70
N LEU A 152 7.64 -17.21 40.72
CA LEU A 152 9.07 -17.34 41.01
C LEU A 152 9.53 -16.21 41.95
N SER A 153 9.51 -16.59 43.22
CA SER A 153 10.42 -16.25 44.31
C SER A 153 11.38 -15.06 44.12
N THR A 154 11.18 -14.06 44.97
CA THR A 154 12.13 -13.01 45.36
C THR A 154 13.51 -13.57 45.70
N ARG A 155 14.52 -13.22 44.90
CA ARG A 155 15.90 -13.04 45.38
C ARG A 155 16.50 -11.80 44.74
N GLY A 156 16.86 -10.83 45.59
CA GLY A 156 17.40 -9.55 45.20
C GLY A 156 18.69 -9.69 44.40
N CYS A 157 18.84 -8.84 43.38
CA CYS A 157 20.11 -8.59 42.75
C CYS A 157 20.28 -7.08 42.57
N SER A 158 21.43 -6.61 43.04
CA SER A 158 21.91 -5.24 43.14
C SER A 158 21.56 -4.31 41.97
N LEU A 159 21.05 -3.13 42.31
CA LEU A 159 20.70 -2.00 41.45
C LEU A 159 21.94 -1.26 40.89
N SER A 160 22.90 -1.99 40.30
CA SER A 160 24.16 -1.41 39.79
C SER A 160 24.64 -1.98 38.46
N ARG A 161 23.76 -2.63 37.67
CA ARG A 161 24.15 -3.26 36.40
C ARG A 161 23.12 -3.10 35.27
N LEU A 162 22.47 -1.94 35.18
CA LEU A 162 21.56 -1.57 34.07
C LEU A 162 21.98 -0.29 33.33
N THR A 163 23.28 0.01 33.34
CA THR A 163 23.88 1.11 32.59
C THR A 163 25.16 0.61 31.91
N ALA A 164 25.00 -0.19 30.84
CA ALA A 164 25.96 -0.39 29.75
C ALA A 164 25.60 -1.64 28.95
N MET A 165 24.72 -1.51 27.94
CA MET A 165 24.75 -2.31 26.72
C MET A 165 24.16 -1.48 25.57
N ALA A 166 24.73 -0.30 25.33
CA ALA A 166 24.64 0.26 23.98
C ALA A 166 25.49 -0.68 23.12
N SER A 167 24.86 -1.51 22.30
CA SER A 167 25.59 -2.39 21.39
C SER A 167 26.35 -1.52 20.39
N THR A 168 27.64 -1.29 20.66
CA THR A 168 28.51 -0.52 19.77
C THR A 168 28.67 -1.29 18.47
N ILE A 169 28.04 -0.81 17.39
CA ILE A 169 28.25 -1.32 16.04
C ILE A 169 29.75 -1.22 15.71
N PRO A 170 30.41 -2.26 15.20
CA PRO A 170 31.82 -2.21 14.84
C PRO A 170 32.13 -1.03 13.89
N ASP A 171 33.18 -0.26 14.22
CA ASP A 171 33.52 1.01 13.54
C ASP A 171 34.42 0.84 12.30
N ASN A 172 34.77 -0.40 11.93
CA ASN A 172 35.73 -0.65 10.84
C ASN A 172 35.30 -1.83 9.96
N LEU A 173 34.07 -1.76 9.44
CA LEU A 173 33.55 -2.75 8.50
C LEU A 173 33.75 -2.28 7.07
N THR A 174 33.90 -3.22 6.14
CA THR A 174 33.89 -2.93 4.71
C THR A 174 32.49 -2.52 4.26
N ARG A 175 32.39 -1.87 3.10
CA ARG A 175 31.11 -1.51 2.46
C ARG A 175 30.18 -2.72 2.32
N GLU A 176 30.72 -3.84 1.84
CA GLU A 176 29.99 -5.12 1.70
C GLU A 176 29.50 -5.67 3.03
N GLN A 177 30.30 -5.55 4.10
CA GLN A 177 29.89 -5.97 5.45
C GLN A 177 28.76 -5.10 6.01
N TYR A 178 28.78 -3.79 5.77
CA TYR A 178 27.65 -2.92 6.13
C TYR A 178 26.37 -3.28 5.38
N VAL A 179 26.45 -3.58 4.07
CA VAL A 179 25.31 -4.06 3.28
C VAL A 179 24.78 -5.39 3.85
N TYR A 180 25.66 -6.33 4.17
CA TYR A 180 25.26 -7.61 4.76
C TYR A 180 24.54 -7.42 6.10
N LEU A 181 25.07 -6.58 6.99
CA LEU A 181 24.43 -6.27 8.27
C LEU A 181 23.09 -5.54 8.09
N ALA A 182 22.98 -4.62 7.12
CA ALA A 182 21.72 -3.97 6.80
C ALA A 182 20.65 -4.98 6.34
N LYS A 183 21.02 -5.95 5.50
CA LYS A 183 20.12 -7.04 5.08
C LYS A 183 19.71 -7.95 6.24
N LEU A 184 20.64 -8.27 7.15
CA LEU A 184 20.31 -9.02 8.36
C LEU A 184 19.36 -8.25 9.28
N ALA A 185 19.61 -6.94 9.46
CA ALA A 185 18.76 -6.07 10.26
C ALA A 185 17.36 -5.93 9.65
N GLU A 186 17.25 -5.86 8.32
CA GLU A 186 15.96 -5.89 7.61
C GLU A 186 15.20 -7.18 7.88
N GLN A 187 15.84 -8.35 7.76
CA GLN A 187 15.21 -9.64 8.03
C GLN A 187 14.79 -9.81 9.50
N ALA A 188 15.50 -9.14 10.41
CA ALA A 188 15.18 -9.13 11.83
C ALA A 188 14.23 -7.99 12.23
N GLU A 189 13.76 -7.17 11.27
CA GLU A 189 12.92 -5.99 11.49
C GLU A 189 13.52 -4.96 12.47
N ARG A 190 14.85 -4.93 12.61
CA ARG A 190 15.58 -3.98 13.47
C ARG A 190 16.01 -2.75 12.68
N TYR A 191 15.04 -1.96 12.26
CA TYR A 191 15.25 -0.87 11.29
C TYR A 191 16.11 0.27 11.82
N GLU A 192 16.13 0.52 13.14
CA GLU A 192 17.00 1.52 13.76
C GLU A 192 18.49 1.17 13.61
N GLU A 193 18.84 -0.11 13.72
CA GLU A 193 20.19 -0.60 13.43
C GLU A 193 20.49 -0.59 11.94
N MET A 194 19.50 -0.95 11.11
CA MET A 194 19.63 -0.86 9.66
C MET A 194 19.99 0.56 9.21
N VAL A 195 19.35 1.59 9.79
CA VAL A 195 19.69 2.99 9.57
C VAL A 195 21.15 3.27 9.94
N GLN A 196 21.60 2.83 11.11
CA GLN A 196 22.98 3.05 11.55
C GLN A 196 24.01 2.38 10.63
N PHE A 197 23.76 1.15 10.16
CA PHE A 197 24.65 0.47 9.20
C PHE A 197 24.72 1.24 7.88
N MET A 198 23.58 1.68 7.35
CA MET A 198 23.53 2.43 6.10
C MET A 198 24.15 3.83 6.23
N GLN A 199 24.01 4.50 7.38
CA GLN A 199 24.72 5.75 7.67
C GLN A 199 26.24 5.56 7.66
N LYS A 200 26.75 4.54 8.36
CA LYS A 200 28.19 4.24 8.38
C LYS A 200 28.70 3.88 6.98
N LEU A 201 27.91 3.18 6.16
CA LEU A 201 28.24 2.90 4.76
C LEU A 201 28.42 4.19 3.95
N VAL A 202 27.47 5.14 4.06
CA VAL A 202 27.51 6.40 3.32
C VAL A 202 28.67 7.29 3.78
N LEU A 203 28.90 7.38 5.10
CA LEU A 203 29.93 8.24 5.68
C LEU A 203 31.35 7.64 5.60
N GLY A 204 31.48 6.32 5.55
CA GLY A 204 32.76 5.62 5.47
C GLY A 204 33.42 5.65 4.09
N ALA A 205 32.70 6.04 3.04
CA ALA A 205 33.24 6.18 1.70
C ALA A 205 33.90 7.56 1.53
N THR A 206 35.23 7.62 1.45
CA THR A 206 35.98 8.83 1.09
C THR A 206 36.91 8.56 -0.12
N PRO A 207 36.69 9.21 -1.28
CA PRO A 207 35.61 10.15 -1.58
C PRO A 207 34.23 9.45 -1.56
N ALA A 208 33.18 10.23 -1.31
CA ALA A 208 31.81 9.73 -1.31
C ALA A 208 31.48 9.15 -2.68
N GLY A 209 31.36 7.82 -2.75
CA GLY A 209 30.95 7.11 -3.95
C GLY A 209 29.44 7.08 -4.07
N GLU A 210 28.93 7.12 -5.30
CA GLU A 210 27.51 6.92 -5.59
C GLU A 210 27.04 5.57 -5.00
N LEU A 211 25.82 5.55 -4.45
CA LEU A 211 25.22 4.29 -4.00
C LEU A 211 24.76 3.48 -5.21
N THR A 212 24.99 2.18 -5.15
CA THR A 212 24.33 1.24 -6.06
C THR A 212 22.82 1.28 -5.86
N VAL A 213 22.07 0.78 -6.84
CA VAL A 213 20.60 0.69 -6.75
C VAL A 213 20.17 -0.09 -5.51
N GLU A 214 20.85 -1.20 -5.20
CA GLU A 214 20.57 -2.01 -4.01
C GLU A 214 20.82 -1.22 -2.71
N GLU A 215 21.96 -0.54 -2.58
CA GLU A 215 22.29 0.23 -1.38
C GLU A 215 21.34 1.43 -1.18
N ARG A 216 21.02 2.13 -2.28
CA ARG A 216 20.04 3.22 -2.28
C ARG A 216 18.67 2.74 -1.80
N ASN A 217 18.25 1.56 -2.26
CA ASN A 217 17.00 0.95 -1.83
C ASN A 217 17.06 0.58 -0.34
N LEU A 218 18.12 -0.11 0.12
CA LEU A 218 18.30 -0.45 1.55
C LEU A 218 18.30 0.78 2.46
N LEU A 219 18.93 1.89 2.04
CA LEU A 219 18.89 3.15 2.79
C LEU A 219 17.46 3.65 2.94
N SER A 220 16.71 3.67 1.84
CA SER A 220 15.33 4.16 1.84
C SER A 220 14.39 3.26 2.64
N VAL A 221 14.57 1.95 2.54
CA VAL A 221 13.89 0.94 3.37
C VAL A 221 14.06 1.23 4.86
N ALA A 222 15.31 1.40 5.29
CA ALA A 222 15.66 1.55 6.69
C ALA A 222 14.96 2.78 7.28
N TYR A 223 15.18 3.94 6.67
CA TYR A 223 14.60 5.19 7.14
C TYR A 223 13.08 5.23 6.99
N LYS A 224 12.48 4.58 5.99
CA LYS A 224 11.02 4.51 5.84
C LYS A 224 10.36 3.79 7.02
N ASN A 225 10.90 2.65 7.43
CA ASN A 225 10.28 1.87 8.50
C ASN A 225 10.38 2.59 9.85
N VAL A 226 11.56 3.17 10.15
CA VAL A 226 11.74 3.96 11.37
C VAL A 226 10.79 5.16 11.39
N ILE A 227 10.76 5.99 10.33
CA ILE A 227 9.91 7.18 10.30
C ILE A 227 8.41 6.81 10.24
N GLY A 228 8.06 5.71 9.58
CA GLY A 228 6.68 5.23 9.47
C GLY A 228 6.09 4.84 10.83
N SER A 229 6.86 4.08 11.63
CA SER A 229 6.48 3.72 13.00
C SER A 229 6.26 4.96 13.87
N LEU A 230 7.20 5.91 13.83
CA LEU A 230 7.10 7.16 14.60
C LEU A 230 5.92 8.03 14.18
N ARG A 231 5.65 8.15 12.87
CA ARG A 231 4.49 8.90 12.35
C ARG A 231 3.17 8.27 12.77
N ALA A 232 3.08 6.94 12.76
CA ALA A 232 1.89 6.23 13.25
C ALA A 232 1.66 6.48 14.74
N ALA A 233 2.72 6.36 15.55
CA ALA A 233 2.66 6.67 16.98
C ALA A 233 2.22 8.12 17.22
N TRP A 234 2.81 9.09 16.51
CA TRP A 234 2.46 10.50 16.62
C TRP A 234 0.98 10.78 16.30
N ARG A 235 0.42 10.17 15.24
CA ARG A 235 -1.01 10.31 14.89
C ARG A 235 -1.93 9.76 15.98
N ILE A 236 -1.62 8.58 16.52
CA ILE A 236 -2.40 7.96 17.59
C ILE A 236 -2.39 8.87 18.82
N ILE A 237 -1.22 9.34 19.24
CA ILE A 237 -1.07 10.20 20.42
C ILE A 237 -1.80 11.54 20.20
N SER A 238 -1.69 12.13 19.01
CA SER A 238 -2.40 13.38 18.67
C SER A 238 -3.93 13.20 18.70
N SER A 239 -4.44 12.05 18.25
CA SER A 239 -5.88 11.73 18.36
C SER A 239 -6.33 11.56 19.82
N ILE A 240 -5.50 10.94 20.66
CA ILE A 240 -5.76 10.81 22.10
C ILE A 240 -5.76 12.18 22.78
N GLU A 241 -4.81 13.06 22.44
CA GLU A 241 -4.75 14.44 22.95
C GLU A 241 -6.05 15.18 22.68
N GLN A 242 -6.53 15.17 21.42
CA GLN A 242 -7.80 15.80 21.04
C GLN A 242 -9.00 15.24 21.81
N LYS A 243 -9.04 13.92 22.03
CA LYS A 243 -10.12 13.27 22.80
C LYS A 243 -10.11 13.69 24.27
N GLU A 244 -8.93 13.76 24.89
CA GLU A 244 -8.81 14.19 26.30
C GLU A 244 -9.07 15.69 26.45
N GLU A 245 -8.69 16.52 25.48
CA GLU A 245 -9.05 17.94 25.42
C GLU A 245 -10.57 18.14 25.35
N GLY A 246 -11.26 17.37 24.49
CA GLY A 246 -12.72 17.39 24.39
C GLY A 246 -13.44 16.96 25.68
N ARG A 247 -12.82 16.06 26.46
CA ARG A 247 -13.30 15.63 27.80
C ARG A 247 -12.96 16.62 28.92
N LYS A 248 -12.18 17.67 28.63
CA LYS A 248 -11.67 18.65 29.60
C LYS A 248 -10.85 18.01 30.73
N ASN A 249 -10.12 16.94 30.43
CA ASN A 249 -9.27 16.25 31.39
C ASN A 249 -7.86 16.86 31.40
N GLU A 250 -7.72 18.03 32.03
CA GLU A 250 -6.50 18.85 31.96
C GLU A 250 -5.23 18.10 32.41
N GLU A 251 -5.33 17.22 33.41
CA GLU A 251 -4.20 16.42 33.90
C GLU A 251 -3.68 15.45 32.84
N HIS A 252 -4.57 14.70 32.19
CA HIS A 252 -4.18 13.78 31.11
C HIS A 252 -3.68 14.52 29.87
N VAL A 253 -4.29 15.66 29.53
CA VAL A 253 -3.87 16.47 28.38
C VAL A 253 -2.39 16.88 28.51
N VAL A 254 -1.95 17.26 29.72
CA VAL A 254 -0.54 17.61 29.96
C VAL A 254 0.38 16.41 29.73
N LEU A 255 0.02 15.22 30.26
CA LEU A 255 0.82 14.00 30.11
C LEU A 255 0.91 13.55 28.64
N VAL A 256 -0.20 13.60 27.91
CA VAL A 256 -0.24 13.24 26.48
C VAL A 256 0.59 14.22 25.64
N LYS A 257 0.50 15.53 25.92
CA LYS A 257 1.32 16.56 25.27
C LYS A 257 2.81 16.34 25.46
N GLU A 258 3.23 16.01 26.68
CA GLU A 258 4.64 15.71 26.97
C GLU A 258 5.13 14.49 26.18
N TYR A 259 4.30 13.43 26.12
CA TYR A 259 4.65 12.22 25.38
C TYR A 259 4.66 12.44 23.87
N ARG A 260 3.70 13.20 23.32
CA ARG A 260 3.72 13.62 21.91
C ARG A 260 5.00 14.37 21.58
N SER A 261 5.41 15.32 22.43
CA SER A 261 6.63 16.09 22.23
C SER A 261 7.89 15.21 22.18
N LYS A 262 7.95 14.13 22.97
CA LYS A 262 9.05 13.15 22.88
C LYS A 262 9.10 12.48 21.51
N VAL A 263 7.96 12.03 20.99
CA VAL A 263 7.87 11.43 19.65
C VAL A 263 8.23 12.45 18.55
N GLU A 264 7.84 13.71 18.70
CA GLU A 264 8.21 14.78 17.74
C GLU A 264 9.70 15.07 17.72
N VAL A 265 10.39 14.97 18.86
CA VAL A 265 11.85 15.08 18.93
C VAL A 265 12.51 13.92 18.18
N GLU A 266 12.01 12.68 18.37
CA GLU A 266 12.51 11.50 17.65
C GLU A 266 12.28 11.62 16.14
N LEU A 267 11.07 12.03 15.71
CA LEU A 267 10.75 12.33 14.30
C LEU A 267 11.71 13.38 13.73
N SER A 268 11.90 14.49 14.44
CA SER A 268 12.79 15.58 14.02
C SER A 268 14.23 15.10 13.87
N HIS A 269 14.71 14.24 14.77
CA HIS A 269 16.05 13.68 14.71
C HIS A 269 16.24 12.78 13.48
N VAL A 270 15.31 11.86 13.22
CA VAL A 270 15.36 10.98 12.05
C VAL A 270 15.33 11.78 10.75
N CYS A 271 14.43 12.77 10.63
CA CYS A 271 14.37 13.65 9.46
C CYS A 271 15.67 14.44 9.27
N SER A 272 16.19 15.08 10.32
CA SER A 272 17.43 15.87 10.24
C SER A 272 18.62 15.01 9.83
N SER A 273 18.66 13.77 10.30
CA SER A 273 19.73 12.83 9.99
C SER A 273 19.80 12.47 8.50
N ILE A 274 18.68 12.10 7.88
CA ILE A 274 18.65 11.79 6.44
C ILE A 274 18.81 13.03 5.57
N LEU A 275 18.22 14.16 5.95
CA LEU A 275 18.37 15.42 5.21
C LEU A 275 19.85 15.84 5.13
N SER A 276 20.58 15.71 6.24
CA SER A 276 22.02 15.98 6.28
C SER A 276 22.82 15.07 5.33
N LEU A 277 22.50 13.77 5.27
CA LEU A 277 23.15 12.83 4.34
C LEU A 277 22.80 13.12 2.88
N LEU A 278 21.54 13.48 2.61
CA LEU A 278 21.10 13.85 1.27
C LEU A 278 21.89 15.06 0.75
N ASP A 279 21.99 16.11 1.55
CA ASP A 279 22.64 17.36 1.16
C ASP A 279 24.17 17.26 1.10
N SER A 280 24.78 16.53 2.04
CA SER A 280 26.24 16.48 2.16
C SER A 280 26.88 15.39 1.30
N ASN A 281 26.15 14.32 0.95
CA ASN A 281 26.73 13.13 0.33
C ASN A 281 25.95 12.65 -0.91
N LEU A 282 24.64 12.41 -0.78
CA LEU A 282 23.90 11.60 -1.77
C LEU A 282 23.49 12.40 -3.01
N ILE A 283 22.94 13.61 -2.83
CA ILE A 283 22.57 14.48 -3.97
C ILE A 283 23.83 14.91 -4.74
N PRO A 284 24.93 15.36 -4.10
CA PRO A 284 26.15 15.73 -4.82
C PRO A 284 26.83 14.57 -5.57
N SER A 285 26.66 13.32 -5.12
CA SER A 285 27.27 12.14 -5.77
C SER A 285 26.42 11.51 -6.86
N ALA A 286 25.14 11.91 -7.00
CA ALA A 286 24.22 11.33 -7.98
C ALA A 286 24.59 11.73 -9.41
N THR A 287 24.88 10.75 -10.26
CA THR A 287 25.30 11.01 -11.66
C THR A 287 24.13 10.93 -12.62
N SER A 288 23.26 9.91 -12.47
CA SER A 288 22.10 9.70 -13.32
C SER A 288 20.89 10.55 -12.92
N SER A 289 20.02 10.84 -13.89
CA SER A 289 18.76 11.56 -13.64
C SER A 289 17.85 10.77 -12.70
N GLU A 290 17.82 9.43 -12.80
CA GLU A 290 17.10 8.56 -11.86
C GLU A 290 17.56 8.73 -10.41
N SER A 291 18.87 8.69 -10.16
CA SER A 291 19.42 8.88 -8.81
C SER A 291 19.12 10.26 -8.26
N LYS A 292 19.23 11.31 -9.08
CA LYS A 292 18.92 12.70 -8.68
C LYS A 292 17.45 12.85 -8.30
N VAL A 293 16.52 12.39 -9.15
CA VAL A 293 15.08 12.45 -8.88
C VAL A 293 14.75 11.65 -7.62
N PHE A 294 15.36 10.47 -7.44
CA PHE A 294 15.16 9.65 -6.25
C PHE A 294 15.54 10.40 -4.96
N TYR A 295 16.73 10.99 -4.90
CA TYR A 295 17.19 11.71 -3.70
C TYR A 295 16.44 13.03 -3.46
N LEU A 296 16.10 13.77 -4.51
CA LEU A 296 15.31 15.00 -4.37
C LEU A 296 13.87 14.69 -3.92
N LYS A 297 13.27 13.62 -4.45
CA LYS A 297 11.97 13.11 -3.96
C LYS A 297 12.08 12.75 -2.48
N MET A 298 13.10 11.99 -2.09
CA MET A 298 13.33 11.61 -0.69
C MET A 298 13.51 12.86 0.19
N LYS A 299 14.25 13.87 -0.26
CA LYS A 299 14.40 15.16 0.44
C LYS A 299 13.03 15.82 0.67
N GLY A 300 12.21 15.91 -0.38
CA GLY A 300 10.84 16.44 -0.28
C GLY A 300 9.96 15.65 0.68
N ASP A 301 10.06 14.32 0.68
CA ASP A 301 9.34 13.43 1.59
C ASP A 301 9.70 13.71 3.07
N TYR A 302 10.98 13.87 3.42
CA TYR A 302 11.37 14.11 4.81
C TYR A 302 11.06 15.53 5.30
N TYR A 303 11.12 16.54 4.43
CA TYR A 303 10.57 17.86 4.76
C TYR A 303 9.05 17.84 4.92
N ARG A 304 8.35 17.01 4.13
CA ARG A 304 6.90 16.86 4.24
C ARG A 304 6.53 16.29 5.60
N TYR A 305 7.26 15.28 6.07
CA TYR A 305 7.04 14.72 7.41
C TYR A 305 7.28 15.75 8.52
N LEU A 306 8.25 16.66 8.36
CA LEU A 306 8.42 17.77 9.29
C LEU A 306 7.20 18.70 9.25
N ALA A 307 6.68 19.04 8.06
CA ALA A 307 5.53 19.91 7.90
C ALA A 307 4.20 19.33 8.48
N GLU A 308 4.14 18.01 8.73
CA GLU A 308 2.96 17.36 9.34
C GLU A 308 2.75 17.73 10.81
N PHE A 309 3.83 17.84 11.59
CA PHE A 309 3.74 18.04 13.05
C PHE A 309 4.35 19.36 13.53
N LYS A 310 5.21 20.00 12.72
CA LYS A 310 5.73 21.33 13.06
C LYS A 310 4.62 22.38 13.01
N ILE A 311 4.82 23.46 13.75
CA ILE A 311 3.87 24.58 13.87
C ILE A 311 4.54 25.91 13.52
N GLY A 312 3.72 26.94 13.24
CA GLY A 312 4.21 28.29 12.99
C GLY A 312 5.18 28.38 11.81
N ASP A 313 6.30 29.10 12.01
CA ASP A 313 7.27 29.35 10.93
C ASP A 313 8.09 28.11 10.57
N GLU A 314 8.32 27.18 11.51
CA GLU A 314 8.99 25.91 11.20
C GLU A 314 8.17 25.05 10.23
N ARG A 315 6.83 25.06 10.37
CA ARG A 315 5.92 24.38 9.43
C ARG A 315 6.01 25.00 8.04
N LYS A 316 6.00 26.34 7.96
CA LYS A 316 6.08 27.07 6.68
C LYS A 316 7.40 26.78 5.98
N SER A 317 8.52 26.90 6.68
CA SER A 317 9.85 26.57 6.15
C SER A 317 9.90 25.13 5.63
N SER A 318 9.39 24.16 6.41
CA SER A 318 9.36 22.77 5.99
C SER A 318 8.51 22.55 4.73
N ALA A 319 7.35 23.20 4.64
CA ALA A 319 6.50 23.13 3.44
C ALA A 319 7.14 23.79 2.21
N GLU A 320 7.84 24.91 2.39
CA GLU A 320 8.61 25.57 1.33
C GLU A 320 9.75 24.66 0.83
N ASP A 321 10.50 24.03 1.73
CA ASP A 321 11.59 23.10 1.39
C ASP A 321 11.05 21.83 0.70
N THR A 322 9.89 21.31 1.10
CA THR A 322 9.18 20.25 0.39
C THR A 322 8.86 20.66 -1.04
N MET A 323 8.26 21.84 -1.23
CA MET A 323 7.89 22.37 -2.53
C MET A 323 9.11 22.52 -3.45
N LEU A 324 10.19 23.10 -2.94
CA LEU A 324 11.44 23.28 -3.70
C LEU A 324 12.02 21.94 -4.14
N SER A 325 12.08 20.97 -3.22
CA SER A 325 12.63 19.65 -3.48
C SER A 325 11.82 18.85 -4.50
N TYR A 326 10.49 18.83 -4.37
CA TYR A 326 9.63 18.14 -5.34
C TYR A 326 9.60 18.81 -6.70
N LYS A 327 9.63 20.15 -6.78
CA LYS A 327 9.74 20.85 -8.07
C LYS A 327 11.05 20.52 -8.77
N ALA A 328 12.18 20.58 -8.06
CA ALA A 328 13.47 20.22 -8.64
C ALA A 328 13.48 18.75 -9.14
N ALA A 329 12.86 17.83 -8.39
CA ALA A 329 12.69 16.45 -8.83
C ALA A 329 11.78 16.33 -10.06
N GLN A 330 10.69 17.11 -10.11
CA GLN A 330 9.69 17.08 -11.18
C GLN A 330 10.28 17.61 -12.50
N ASP A 331 11.07 18.68 -12.44
CA ASP A 331 11.71 19.26 -13.62
C ASP A 331 12.66 18.26 -14.29
N ILE A 332 13.47 17.55 -13.50
CA ILE A 332 14.37 16.50 -14.01
C ILE A 332 13.56 15.29 -14.51
N ALA A 333 12.55 14.86 -13.76
CA ALA A 333 11.73 13.70 -14.12
C ALA A 333 10.94 13.93 -15.42
N ALA A 334 10.42 15.14 -15.63
CA ALA A 334 9.68 15.48 -16.84
C ALA A 334 10.58 15.53 -18.09
N ALA A 335 11.85 15.92 -17.93
CA ALA A 335 12.82 15.98 -19.00
C ALA A 335 13.40 14.60 -19.38
N ASP A 336 13.71 13.77 -18.37
CA ASP A 336 14.59 12.62 -18.56
C ASP A 336 13.92 11.25 -18.31
N LEU A 337 12.73 11.20 -17.70
CA LEU A 337 12.04 9.95 -17.35
C LEU A 337 10.70 9.82 -18.09
N ALA A 338 10.42 8.62 -18.62
CA ALA A 338 9.14 8.32 -19.25
C ALA A 338 7.96 8.52 -18.27
N PRO A 339 6.76 8.91 -18.72
CA PRO A 339 5.56 9.03 -17.88
C PRO A 339 5.21 7.79 -17.07
N THR A 340 5.50 6.61 -17.62
CA THR A 340 5.32 5.30 -16.97
C THR A 340 6.43 4.97 -15.98
N HIS A 341 7.54 5.71 -15.96
CA HIS A 341 8.67 5.38 -15.12
C HIS A 341 8.30 5.40 -13.62
N PRO A 342 8.56 4.33 -12.85
CA PRO A 342 8.11 4.24 -11.45
C PRO A 342 8.53 5.42 -10.59
N ILE A 343 9.73 5.98 -10.83
CA ILE A 343 10.23 7.13 -10.04
C ILE A 343 9.43 8.40 -10.31
N ARG A 344 9.02 8.61 -11.57
CA ARG A 344 8.21 9.77 -11.95
C ARG A 344 6.78 9.63 -11.42
N LEU A 345 6.19 8.44 -11.54
CA LEU A 345 4.88 8.13 -10.96
C LEU A 345 4.86 8.29 -9.44
N GLY A 346 5.85 7.73 -8.74
CA GLY A 346 5.97 7.84 -7.29
C GLY A 346 6.22 9.27 -6.80
N LEU A 347 6.91 10.09 -7.59
CA LEU A 347 7.05 11.52 -7.33
C LEU A 347 5.69 12.23 -7.46
N ALA A 348 4.94 12.00 -8.54
CA ALA A 348 3.62 12.60 -8.73
C ALA A 348 2.62 12.18 -7.64
N LEU A 349 2.66 10.92 -7.21
CA LEU A 349 1.88 10.41 -6.08
C LEU A 349 2.19 11.18 -4.79
N ASN A 350 3.46 11.32 -4.43
CA ASN A 350 3.83 12.00 -3.18
C ASN A 350 3.60 13.51 -3.25
N PHE A 351 3.80 14.11 -4.42
CA PHE A 351 3.61 15.54 -4.61
C PHE A 351 2.13 15.92 -4.62
N SER A 352 1.25 15.11 -5.19
CA SER A 352 -0.20 15.31 -5.08
C SER A 352 -0.68 15.22 -3.62
N VAL A 353 -0.20 14.23 -2.86
CA VAL A 353 -0.50 14.13 -1.41
C VAL A 353 -0.01 15.34 -0.64
N PHE A 354 1.15 15.90 -0.98
CA PHE A 354 1.61 17.16 -0.37
C PHE A 354 0.67 18.33 -0.64
N TYR A 355 0.18 18.47 -1.88
CA TYR A 355 -0.84 19.48 -2.19
C TYR A 355 -2.11 19.28 -1.39
N TYR A 356 -2.54 18.03 -1.21
CA TYR A 356 -3.75 17.70 -0.46
C TYR A 356 -3.58 17.94 1.03
N GLU A 357 -2.66 17.23 1.69
CA GLU A 357 -2.56 17.16 3.15
C GLU A 357 -1.85 18.35 3.80
N ILE A 358 -0.87 18.97 3.11
CA ILE A 358 -0.04 20.03 3.73
C ILE A 358 -0.48 21.42 3.26
N LEU A 359 -0.78 21.56 1.98
CA LEU A 359 -1.17 22.84 1.40
C LEU A 359 -2.68 23.07 1.36
N ASN A 360 -3.50 22.03 1.62
CA ASN A 360 -4.95 22.08 1.52
C ASN A 360 -5.43 22.61 0.16
N GLN A 361 -4.76 22.18 -0.92
CA GLN A 361 -5.06 22.52 -2.31
C GLN A 361 -5.58 21.28 -3.04
N SER A 362 -6.80 20.83 -2.69
CA SER A 362 -7.43 19.62 -3.22
C SER A 362 -7.51 19.60 -4.75
N ASP A 363 -7.99 20.68 -5.37
CA ASP A 363 -8.10 20.80 -6.84
C ASP A 363 -6.76 20.53 -7.53
N LYS A 364 -5.69 21.08 -6.98
CA LYS A 364 -4.33 20.93 -7.53
C LYS A 364 -3.78 19.53 -7.31
N ALA A 365 -4.07 18.92 -6.15
CA ALA A 365 -3.72 17.53 -5.87
C ALA A 365 -4.40 16.57 -6.86
N CYS A 366 -5.71 16.71 -7.04
CA CYS A 366 -6.50 15.90 -7.97
C CYS A 366 -6.06 16.11 -9.42
N SER A 367 -5.86 17.36 -9.84
CA SER A 367 -5.37 17.66 -11.20
C SER A 367 -4.01 17.02 -11.46
N MET A 368 -3.09 17.07 -10.50
CA MET A 368 -1.75 16.47 -10.64
C MET A 368 -1.80 14.94 -10.70
N ALA A 369 -2.56 14.32 -9.81
CA ALA A 369 -2.70 12.86 -9.78
C ALA A 369 -3.37 12.33 -11.06
N LYS A 370 -4.42 13.02 -11.54
CA LYS A 370 -5.13 12.70 -12.78
C LYS A 370 -4.21 12.84 -14.00
N GLN A 371 -3.47 13.94 -14.11
CA GLN A 371 -2.53 14.15 -15.20
C GLN A 371 -1.47 13.03 -15.26
N ALA A 372 -0.85 12.70 -14.13
CA ALA A 372 0.15 11.63 -14.10
C ALA A 372 -0.42 10.26 -14.48
N PHE A 373 -1.65 9.98 -14.06
CA PHE A 373 -2.36 8.75 -14.42
C PHE A 373 -2.68 8.67 -15.91
N GLU A 374 -3.21 9.74 -16.49
CA GLU A 374 -3.54 9.82 -17.93
C GLU A 374 -2.30 9.75 -18.83
N GLU A 375 -1.23 10.48 -18.48
CA GLU A 375 0.05 10.42 -19.20
C GLU A 375 0.64 9.00 -19.19
N ALA A 376 0.53 8.29 -18.06
CA ALA A 376 1.05 6.93 -17.95
C ALA A 376 0.20 5.91 -18.71
N ILE A 377 -1.13 6.04 -18.71
CA ILE A 377 -2.03 5.19 -19.52
C ILE A 377 -1.67 5.28 -21.00
N ALA A 378 -1.39 6.48 -21.51
CA ALA A 378 -1.12 6.70 -22.94
C ALA A 378 0.11 5.92 -23.47
N GLU A 379 1.05 5.57 -22.59
CA GLU A 379 2.28 4.86 -22.93
C GLU A 379 2.36 3.46 -22.30
N LEU A 380 1.31 3.00 -21.60
CA LEU A 380 1.35 1.78 -20.79
C LEU A 380 1.56 0.52 -21.64
N ASP A 381 0.93 0.48 -22.82
CA ASP A 381 1.02 -0.64 -23.76
C ASP A 381 2.42 -0.84 -24.36
N THR A 382 3.33 0.13 -24.17
CA THR A 382 4.71 0.06 -24.68
C THR A 382 5.66 -0.66 -23.73
N LEU A 383 5.21 -0.97 -22.51
CA LEU A 383 6.05 -1.54 -21.46
C LEU A 383 6.25 -3.05 -21.61
N GLY A 384 7.44 -3.50 -21.24
CA GLY A 384 7.67 -4.92 -20.95
C GLY A 384 6.96 -5.35 -19.67
N GLU A 385 6.73 -6.65 -19.53
CA GLU A 385 5.94 -7.26 -18.45
C GLU A 385 6.36 -6.84 -17.02
N GLU A 386 7.67 -6.78 -16.76
CA GLU A 386 8.21 -6.39 -15.45
C GLU A 386 7.93 -4.91 -15.13
N SER A 387 8.24 -4.01 -16.07
CA SER A 387 7.98 -2.57 -15.92
C SER A 387 6.49 -2.23 -15.90
N TYR A 388 5.66 -3.03 -16.58
CA TYR A 388 4.20 -2.89 -16.57
C TYR A 388 3.62 -3.09 -15.17
N LYS A 389 4.01 -4.17 -14.48
CA LYS A 389 3.59 -4.42 -13.08
C LYS A 389 4.01 -3.28 -12.16
N ASP A 390 5.24 -2.81 -12.34
CA ASP A 390 5.80 -1.79 -11.46
C ASP A 390 5.06 -0.45 -11.58
N SER A 391 4.64 -0.11 -12.80
CA SER A 391 3.95 1.13 -13.13
C SER A 391 2.48 1.08 -12.72
N THR A 392 1.79 -0.01 -13.05
CA THR A 392 0.35 -0.20 -12.75
C THR A 392 0.06 -0.18 -11.26
N LEU A 393 0.97 -0.69 -10.42
CA LEU A 393 0.81 -0.62 -8.97
C LEU A 393 0.80 0.82 -8.45
N ILE A 394 1.66 1.71 -8.96
CA ILE A 394 1.66 3.11 -8.53
C ILE A 394 0.44 3.85 -9.09
N MET A 395 0.06 3.55 -10.33
CA MET A 395 -1.16 4.09 -10.94
C MET A 395 -2.40 3.71 -10.15
N GLN A 396 -2.46 2.49 -9.60
CA GLN A 396 -3.52 2.07 -8.70
C GLN A 396 -3.61 2.96 -7.46
N LEU A 397 -2.48 3.31 -6.85
CA LEU A 397 -2.47 4.20 -5.68
C LEU A 397 -2.90 5.64 -6.02
N LEU A 398 -2.52 6.14 -7.20
CA LEU A 398 -3.02 7.43 -7.71
C LEU A 398 -4.54 7.41 -7.85
N ARG A 399 -5.10 6.32 -8.40
CA ARG A 399 -6.55 6.12 -8.54
C ARG A 399 -7.26 6.05 -7.18
N ASP A 400 -6.68 5.34 -6.22
CA ASP A 400 -7.25 5.19 -4.88
C ASP A 400 -7.32 6.55 -4.17
N ASN A 401 -6.25 7.36 -4.27
CA ASN A 401 -6.24 8.73 -3.75
C ASN A 401 -7.28 9.62 -4.44
N LEU A 402 -7.38 9.58 -5.77
CA LEU A 402 -8.39 10.34 -6.51
C LEU A 402 -9.82 9.98 -6.07
N THR A 403 -10.08 8.69 -5.83
CA THR A 403 -11.38 8.21 -5.37
C THR A 403 -11.71 8.79 -4.01
N LEU A 404 -10.77 8.69 -3.05
CA LEU A 404 -10.91 9.24 -1.70
C LEU A 404 -11.12 10.76 -1.69
N TRP A 405 -10.31 11.50 -2.44
CA TRP A 405 -10.37 12.97 -2.43
C TRP A 405 -11.61 13.52 -3.14
N THR A 406 -12.17 12.77 -4.08
CA THR A 406 -13.40 13.15 -4.76
C THR A 406 -14.63 12.87 -3.89
N SER A 407 -14.62 11.78 -3.10
CA SER A 407 -15.70 11.55 -2.11
C SER A 407 -15.69 12.61 -1.01
N ASP A 408 -14.51 12.96 -0.47
CA ASP A 408 -14.38 13.99 0.56
C ASP A 408 -14.92 15.37 0.09
N ALA A 409 -14.78 15.68 -1.20
CA ALA A 409 -15.27 16.92 -1.78
C ALA A 409 -16.80 16.95 -1.95
N LEU A 410 -17.43 15.80 -2.19
CA LEU A 410 -18.89 15.69 -2.28
C LEU A 410 -19.53 15.84 -0.90
N ASP A 411 -18.96 15.20 0.13
CA ASP A 411 -19.46 15.32 1.50
C ASP A 411 -19.39 16.77 2.03
N GLN A 412 -18.37 17.53 1.62
CA GLN A 412 -18.24 18.95 1.99
C GLN A 412 -19.27 19.88 1.31
N LEU A 413 -19.80 19.49 0.14
CA LEU A 413 -20.83 20.25 -0.57
C LEU A 413 -22.23 19.99 -0.01
N ASP A 414 -22.48 18.78 0.49
CA ASP A 414 -23.77 18.42 1.11
C ASP A 414 -23.95 19.02 2.52
N GLU A 415 -22.84 19.39 3.20
CA GLU A 415 -22.86 20.06 4.51
C GLU A 415 -22.89 21.60 4.44
N SER A 416 -22.74 22.21 3.25
CA SER A 416 -22.70 23.67 3.03
C SER A 416 -24.01 24.22 2.47
#